data_AF-A0A1V9Z4K3-F1
#
_entry.id   AF-A0A1V9Z4K3-F1
#
_cell.length_a   1.000
_cell.length_b   1.000
_cell.length_c   1.000
_cell.angle_alpha   90.00
_cell.angle_beta   90.00
_cell.angle_gamma   90.00
#
_symmetry.space_group_name_H-M   'P 1'
#
loop_
_entity.id
_entity.type
_entity.pdbx_description
1 polymer ?
#
loop_
_entity_poly.entity_id
_entity_poly.type
_entity_poly.pdbx_seq_one_letter_code
_entity_poly.pdbx_strand_id
1 'polypeptide(L)'
;MEPRRRMSMDEAQDREDMEIEMAELGLSAAPNQHSSGVRVDMELRRRLERDLVLKNDSTTLKYKEAWFFIETSWMEMWMNFVLHDGPLPGPLSNQSFYTSSNAFRKDLVVTKHYRCVNPRVYAIYAELYGTGGAIPIARYTLDLYSTPILRDDVLEILKLPELSARVAVGEMRDKYEEWPEDEPESESWWYRCCCRCDRLPTVLGRLFGGPTYAIVKADDDDKKRRKKGRKGKKRGKDDDTESEDSDPENEETSLLADRD
;
A
#
# COMPACT_ATOMS: atom_id res chain seq x y z
N MET A 1 39.40 -22.67 20.02
CA MET A 1 38.75 -23.34 18.86
C MET A 1 37.37 -23.77 19.32
N GLU A 2 36.35 -22.96 19.05
CA GLU A 2 34.97 -23.32 19.36
C GLU A 2 34.36 -24.15 18.22
N PRO A 3 33.56 -25.18 18.52
CA PRO A 3 32.98 -26.04 17.51
C PRO A 3 31.82 -25.32 16.80
N ARG A 4 31.93 -25.16 15.48
CA ARG A 4 30.81 -24.75 14.62
C ARG A 4 29.69 -25.77 14.73
N ARG A 5 28.60 -25.38 15.41
CA ARG A 5 27.35 -26.14 15.49
C ARG A 5 26.82 -26.33 14.07
N ARG A 6 26.92 -27.54 13.53
CA ARG A 6 26.23 -27.93 12.28
C ARG A 6 24.74 -27.90 12.60
N MET A 7 24.02 -26.94 12.00
CA MET A 7 22.56 -26.98 11.97
C MET A 7 22.13 -28.29 11.28
N SER A 8 21.17 -28.99 11.86
CA SER A 8 20.58 -30.19 11.26
C SER A 8 19.83 -29.81 9.99
N MET A 9 19.80 -30.71 9.01
CA MET A 9 19.07 -30.48 7.74
C MET A 9 17.59 -30.17 7.98
N ASP A 10 17.02 -30.67 9.08
CA ASP A 10 15.62 -30.43 9.46
C ASP A 10 15.35 -28.95 9.81
N GLU A 11 16.29 -28.24 10.46
CA GLU A 11 16.10 -26.82 10.81
C GLU A 11 16.20 -25.87 9.59
N ALA A 12 16.84 -26.33 8.51
CA ALA A 12 16.92 -25.58 7.25
C ALA A 12 15.66 -25.79 6.43
N GLN A 13 15.15 -27.02 6.39
CA GLN A 13 13.90 -27.38 5.72
C GLN A 13 12.70 -26.65 6.34
N ASP A 14 12.61 -26.63 7.68
CA ASP A 14 11.55 -25.93 8.41
C ASP A 14 11.55 -24.41 8.16
N ARG A 15 12.72 -23.83 7.86
CA ARG A 15 12.84 -22.40 7.52
C ARG A 15 12.36 -22.12 6.10
N GLU A 16 12.76 -22.95 5.14
CA GLU A 16 12.30 -22.83 3.76
C GLU A 16 10.79 -23.05 3.66
N ASP A 17 10.25 -24.05 4.36
CA ASP A 17 8.80 -24.33 4.35
C ASP A 17 8.00 -23.17 4.99
N MET A 18 8.53 -22.54 6.05
CA MET A 18 7.92 -21.35 6.66
C MET A 18 8.04 -20.10 5.77
N GLU A 19 9.12 -19.95 5.02
CA GLU A 19 9.28 -18.88 4.03
C GLU A 19 8.31 -19.04 2.85
N ILE A 20 8.08 -20.27 2.39
CA ILE A 20 7.11 -20.60 1.34
C ILE A 20 5.68 -20.35 1.85
N GLU A 21 5.34 -20.78 3.07
CA GLU A 21 4.02 -20.54 3.65
C GLU A 21 3.75 -19.03 3.85
N MET A 22 4.76 -18.25 4.29
CA MET A 22 4.63 -16.79 4.38
C MET A 22 4.47 -16.12 3.01
N ALA A 23 5.09 -16.66 1.96
CA ALA A 23 4.91 -16.17 0.60
C ALA A 23 3.50 -16.48 0.05
N GLU A 24 2.96 -17.66 0.33
CA GLU A 24 1.58 -18.04 -0.06
C GLU A 24 0.51 -17.23 0.69
N LEU A 25 0.80 -16.81 1.93
CA LEU A 25 -0.03 -15.88 2.69
C LEU A 25 0.08 -14.42 2.22
N GLY A 26 0.84 -14.15 1.15
CA GLY A 26 1.02 -12.81 0.59
C GLY A 26 1.82 -11.86 1.48
N LEU A 27 2.60 -12.39 2.42
CA LEU A 27 3.39 -11.59 3.37
C LEU A 27 4.80 -11.23 2.84
N SER A 28 5.19 -11.71 1.66
CA SER A 28 6.55 -11.53 1.10
C SER A 28 6.65 -10.60 -0.12
N ALA A 29 5.60 -9.88 -0.48
CA ALA A 29 5.74 -8.84 -1.50
C ALA A 29 6.58 -7.69 -0.92
N ALA A 30 7.85 -7.64 -1.30
CA ALA A 30 8.67 -6.46 -1.06
C ALA A 30 7.89 -5.25 -1.61
N PRO A 31 7.57 -4.25 -0.78
CA PRO A 31 6.81 -3.09 -1.22
C PRO A 31 7.59 -2.40 -2.35
N ASN A 32 6.90 -2.10 -3.46
CA ASN A 32 7.42 -1.68 -4.78
C ASN A 32 7.93 -2.75 -5.76
N GLN A 33 7.91 -4.05 -5.46
CA GLN A 33 8.17 -5.06 -6.48
C GLN A 33 6.89 -5.44 -7.21
N HIS A 34 6.61 -4.76 -8.33
CA HIS A 34 5.63 -5.24 -9.30
C HIS A 34 6.10 -6.58 -9.86
N SER A 35 5.21 -7.56 -9.93
CA SER A 35 5.54 -8.86 -10.52
C SER A 35 5.96 -8.65 -11.97
N SER A 36 6.91 -9.47 -12.44
CA SER A 36 7.41 -9.42 -13.81
C SER A 36 6.24 -9.66 -14.78
N GLY A 37 5.74 -8.61 -15.43
CA GLY A 37 4.66 -8.68 -16.41
C GLY A 37 3.48 -7.74 -16.16
N VAL A 38 3.34 -7.19 -14.96
CA VAL A 38 2.26 -6.21 -14.67
C VAL A 38 2.56 -4.87 -15.34
N ARG A 39 1.59 -4.36 -16.10
CA ARG A 39 1.65 -3.01 -16.65
C ARG A 39 1.11 -2.03 -15.60
N VAL A 40 1.89 -1.00 -15.33
CA VAL A 40 1.57 -0.01 -14.29
C VAL A 40 1.33 1.34 -14.96
N ASP A 41 0.12 1.87 -14.83
CA ASP A 41 -0.15 3.28 -15.18
C ASP A 41 0.43 4.19 -14.09
N MET A 42 1.63 4.72 -14.34
CA MET A 42 2.36 5.55 -13.38
C MET A 42 1.64 6.86 -13.05
N GLU A 43 0.92 7.45 -14.00
CA GLU A 43 0.22 8.72 -13.76
C GLU A 43 -1.02 8.49 -12.90
N LEU A 44 -1.76 7.42 -13.19
CA LEU A 44 -2.86 6.99 -12.35
C LEU A 44 -2.38 6.66 -10.93
N ARG A 45 -1.25 5.95 -10.80
CA ARG A 45 -0.64 5.62 -9.52
C ARG A 45 -0.31 6.88 -8.71
N ARG A 46 0.41 7.86 -9.28
CA ARG A 46 0.77 9.12 -8.60
C ARG A 46 -0.45 9.84 -8.04
N ARG A 47 -1.50 9.98 -8.87
CA ARG A 47 -2.76 10.61 -8.47
C ARG A 47 -3.42 9.84 -7.32
N LEU A 48 -3.55 8.53 -7.45
CA LEU A 48 -4.21 7.70 -6.44
C LEU A 48 -3.46 7.66 -5.11
N GLU A 49 -2.12 7.60 -5.14
CA GLU A 49 -1.30 7.68 -3.93
C GLU A 49 -1.46 9.02 -3.21
N ARG A 50 -1.40 10.13 -3.97
CA ARG A 50 -1.62 11.48 -3.43
C ARG A 50 -3.00 11.60 -2.79
N ASP A 51 -4.04 11.18 -3.49
CA ASP A 51 -5.42 11.26 -3.01
C ASP A 51 -5.63 10.39 -1.76
N LEU A 52 -5.01 9.20 -1.72
CA LEU A 52 -5.06 8.31 -0.57
C LEU A 52 -4.41 8.93 0.66
N VAL A 53 -3.22 9.52 0.51
CA VAL A 53 -2.52 10.18 1.62
C VAL A 53 -3.31 11.39 2.09
N LEU A 54 -3.72 12.30 1.20
CA LEU A 54 -4.46 13.50 1.56
C LEU A 54 -5.78 13.20 2.27
N LYS A 55 -6.48 12.13 1.87
CA LYS A 55 -7.71 11.69 2.53
C LYS A 55 -7.50 11.25 3.99
N ASN A 56 -6.31 10.72 4.31
CA ASN A 56 -5.98 10.21 5.64
C ASN A 56 -5.12 11.19 6.45
N ASP A 57 -4.63 12.27 5.83
CA ASP A 57 -3.85 13.29 6.51
C ASP A 57 -4.77 14.15 7.37
N SER A 58 -4.61 13.97 8.68
CA SER A 58 -5.37 14.66 9.72
C SER A 58 -4.37 15.33 10.64
N THR A 59 -4.61 16.61 10.94
CA THR A 59 -3.82 17.40 11.89
C THR A 59 -4.15 17.09 13.34
N THR A 60 -5.21 16.33 13.60
CA THR A 60 -5.64 15.93 14.94
C THR A 60 -5.42 14.42 15.16
N LEU A 61 -4.91 14.09 16.34
CA LEU A 61 -4.74 12.72 16.81
C LEU A 61 -5.94 12.29 17.66
N LYS A 62 -6.32 11.02 17.58
CA LYS A 62 -7.31 10.42 18.48
C LYS A 62 -6.67 10.08 19.83
N TYR A 63 -7.53 9.74 20.79
CA TYR A 63 -7.08 9.28 22.11
C TYR A 63 -6.13 8.08 21.97
N LYS A 64 -4.97 8.17 22.64
CA LYS A 64 -3.87 7.18 22.60
C LYS A 64 -3.15 7.01 21.25
N GLU A 65 -3.32 7.93 20.30
CA GLU A 65 -2.47 7.96 19.11
C GLU A 65 -1.18 8.76 19.35
N ALA A 66 -0.21 8.55 18.47
CA ALA A 66 1.09 9.21 18.50
C ALA A 66 1.47 9.76 17.13
N TRP A 67 2.36 10.76 17.13
CA TRP A 67 3.01 11.27 15.94
C TRP A 67 4.17 10.37 15.54
N PHE A 68 4.28 10.11 14.25
CA PHE A 68 5.36 9.35 13.63
C PHE A 68 6.28 10.28 12.86
N PHE A 69 7.58 10.08 13.00
CA PHE A 69 8.60 10.96 12.46
C PHE A 69 9.20 10.36 11.20
N ILE A 70 9.18 11.15 10.12
CA ILE A 70 9.73 10.79 8.82
C ILE A 70 10.73 11.86 8.40
N GLU A 71 11.85 11.44 7.83
CA GLU A 71 12.86 12.34 7.29
C GLU A 71 12.29 13.24 6.19
N THR A 72 12.64 14.53 6.22
CA THR A 72 12.18 15.50 5.22
C THR A 72 12.67 15.16 3.81
N SER A 73 13.89 14.64 3.65
CA SER A 73 14.43 14.26 2.33
C SER A 73 13.58 13.18 1.64
N TRP A 74 13.10 12.18 2.39
CA TRP A 74 12.22 11.14 1.86
C TRP A 74 10.86 11.71 1.47
N MET A 75 10.30 12.59 2.31
CA MET A 75 9.04 13.28 2.01
C MET A 75 9.15 14.16 0.77
N GLU A 76 10.29 14.82 0.55
CA GLU A 76 10.56 15.61 -0.66
C GLU A 76 10.63 14.72 -1.90
N MET A 77 11.29 13.56 -1.83
CA MET A 77 11.31 12.59 -2.92
C MET A 77 9.90 12.08 -3.23
N TRP A 78 9.10 11.79 -2.22
CA TRP A 78 7.70 11.37 -2.40
C TRP A 78 6.84 12.47 -3.03
N MET A 79 6.97 13.72 -2.55
CA MET A 79 6.29 14.87 -3.14
C MET A 79 6.68 15.08 -4.61
N ASN A 80 7.97 14.96 -4.92
CA ASN A 80 8.47 15.04 -6.28
C ASN A 80 7.91 13.92 -7.17
N PHE A 81 7.79 12.70 -6.64
CA PHE A 81 7.15 11.58 -7.32
C PHE A 81 5.69 11.87 -7.67
N VAL A 82 4.88 12.33 -6.70
CA VAL A 82 3.43 12.49 -6.88
C VAL A 82 3.01 13.81 -7.54
N LEU A 83 3.86 14.83 -7.58
CA LEU A 83 3.55 16.16 -8.14
C LEU A 83 4.35 16.54 -9.39
N HIS A 84 5.54 16.00 -9.58
CA HIS A 84 6.52 16.51 -10.54
C HIS A 84 7.15 15.40 -11.41
N ASP A 85 6.45 14.28 -11.59
CA ASP A 85 6.92 13.14 -12.38
C ASP A 85 8.29 12.58 -11.93
N GLY A 86 8.64 12.78 -10.65
CA GLY A 86 9.90 12.32 -10.08
C GLY A 86 10.04 10.79 -10.06
N PRO A 87 11.24 10.28 -9.74
CA PRO A 87 11.45 8.86 -9.50
C PRO A 87 10.75 8.39 -8.22
N LEU A 88 10.54 7.08 -8.09
CA LEU A 88 10.05 6.49 -6.84
C LEU A 88 10.99 6.82 -5.68
N PRO A 89 10.49 7.27 -4.51
CA PRO A 89 11.32 7.66 -3.36
C PRO A 89 12.09 6.48 -2.70
N GLY A 90 11.75 5.23 -3.05
CA GLY A 90 12.28 4.05 -2.39
C GLY A 90 11.74 3.87 -0.96
N PRO A 91 12.27 2.90 -0.20
CA PRO A 91 11.80 2.62 1.16
C PRO A 91 11.99 3.79 2.11
N LEU A 92 11.09 3.92 3.10
CA LEU A 92 11.23 4.90 4.17
C LEU A 92 12.59 4.71 4.85
N SER A 93 13.32 5.80 5.03
CA SER A 93 14.61 5.81 5.72
C SER A 93 14.62 6.93 6.76
N ASN A 94 15.11 6.61 7.94
CA ASN A 94 15.36 7.56 9.02
C ASN A 94 16.87 7.66 9.32
N GLN A 95 17.72 7.26 8.37
CA GLN A 95 19.17 7.17 8.59
C GLN A 95 19.80 8.54 8.89
N SER A 96 19.29 9.64 8.32
CA SER A 96 19.85 10.98 8.57
C SER A 96 19.69 11.48 10.02
N PHE A 97 18.78 10.85 10.79
CA PHE A 97 18.60 11.18 12.20
C PHE A 97 19.74 10.66 13.06
N TYR A 98 20.54 9.74 12.51
CA TYR A 98 21.67 9.15 13.17
C TYR A 98 22.97 9.75 12.62
N THR A 99 23.94 9.89 13.51
CA THR A 99 25.33 10.19 13.17
C THR A 99 26.01 8.94 12.60
N SER A 100 27.19 9.11 11.99
CA SER A 100 28.01 7.97 11.51
C SER A 100 28.37 6.96 12.60
N SER A 101 28.28 7.35 13.88
CA SER A 101 28.48 6.48 15.04
C SER A 101 27.18 5.82 15.54
N ASN A 102 26.10 5.84 14.75
CA ASN A 102 24.76 5.34 15.11
C ASN A 102 24.11 6.02 16.33
N ALA A 103 24.61 7.18 16.76
CA ALA A 103 24.00 7.95 17.83
C ALA A 103 22.97 8.94 17.27
N PHE A 104 21.87 9.13 18.00
CA PHE A 104 20.82 10.06 17.61
C PHE A 104 21.33 11.51 17.60
N ARG A 105 21.07 12.23 16.52
CA ARG A 105 21.46 13.64 16.35
C ARG A 105 20.67 14.55 17.27
N LYS A 106 21.34 15.59 17.80
CA LYS A 106 20.75 16.56 18.74
C LYS A 106 20.39 17.91 18.09
N ASP A 107 20.68 18.07 16.81
CA ASP A 107 20.51 19.29 16.02
C ASP A 107 19.36 19.19 14.99
N LEU A 108 18.45 18.25 15.17
CA LEU A 108 17.30 18.05 14.29
C LEU A 108 16.22 19.09 14.60
N VAL A 109 15.60 19.60 13.54
CA VAL A 109 14.66 20.72 13.62
C VAL A 109 13.43 20.32 12.84
N VAL A 110 12.26 20.48 13.47
CA VAL A 110 10.95 20.24 12.84
C VAL A 110 10.90 21.00 11.52
N THR A 111 10.27 20.43 10.50
CA THR A 111 10.09 20.99 9.15
C THR A 111 11.33 21.03 8.26
N LYS A 112 12.52 21.21 8.83
CA LYS A 112 13.79 21.22 8.08
C LYS A 112 14.36 19.82 7.90
N HIS A 113 14.39 19.05 8.98
CA HIS A 113 15.03 17.73 9.00
C HIS A 113 14.01 16.59 9.05
N TYR A 114 12.86 16.82 9.69
CA TYR A 114 11.79 15.84 9.79
C TYR A 114 10.41 16.45 9.67
N ARG A 115 9.45 15.61 9.30
CA ARG A 115 8.01 15.88 9.36
C ARG A 115 7.36 14.87 10.31
N CYS A 116 6.26 15.28 10.91
CA CYS A 116 5.45 14.42 11.76
C CYS A 116 4.17 14.08 11.00
N VAL A 117 3.80 12.81 10.98
CA VAL A 117 2.57 12.31 10.37
C VAL A 117 1.78 11.50 11.38
N ASN A 118 0.47 11.39 11.16
CA ASN A 118 -0.37 10.53 11.99
C ASN A 118 -0.08 9.04 11.72
N PRO A 119 -0.53 8.12 12.60
CA PRO A 119 -0.26 6.69 12.45
C PRO A 119 -0.77 6.10 11.13
N ARG A 120 -1.89 6.65 10.63
CA ARG A 120 -2.56 6.21 9.43
C ARG A 120 -1.73 6.48 8.18
N VAL A 121 -1.24 7.70 8.04
CA VAL A 121 -0.38 8.14 6.94
C VAL A 121 0.96 7.41 7.00
N TYR A 122 1.55 7.24 8.19
CA TYR A 122 2.77 6.45 8.36
C TYR A 122 2.60 5.02 7.82
N ALA A 123 1.52 4.34 8.23
CA ALA A 123 1.22 2.98 7.79
C ALA A 123 1.00 2.89 6.26
N ILE A 124 0.36 3.89 5.66
CA ILE A 124 0.19 3.96 4.19
C ILE A 124 1.55 4.05 3.50
N TYR A 125 2.45 4.93 3.96
CA TYR A 125 3.79 5.02 3.38
C TYR A 125 4.59 3.73 3.55
N ALA A 126 4.54 3.13 4.74
CA ALA A 126 5.22 1.87 5.03
C ALA A 126 4.70 0.73 4.14
N GLU A 127 3.40 0.66 3.85
CA GLU A 127 2.81 -0.35 2.97
C GLU A 127 3.13 -0.11 1.48
N LEU A 128 3.17 1.16 1.04
CA LEU A 128 3.47 1.51 -0.35
C LEU A 128 4.94 1.28 -0.69
N TYR A 129 5.84 1.70 0.20
CA TYR A 129 7.28 1.84 -0.08
C TYR A 129 8.15 0.91 0.75
N GLY A 130 7.63 0.38 1.85
CA GLY A 130 8.42 -0.34 2.84
C GLY A 130 9.18 0.58 3.76
N THR A 131 9.80 -0.03 4.76
CA THR A 131 10.63 0.66 5.75
C THR A 131 12.12 0.41 5.56
N GLY A 132 12.54 -0.47 4.64
CA GLY A 132 13.96 -0.80 4.48
C GLY A 132 14.64 -1.26 5.78
N GLY A 133 13.87 -1.78 6.74
CA GLY A 133 14.33 -2.13 8.09
C GLY A 133 14.39 -0.98 9.09
N ALA A 134 13.98 0.24 8.71
CA ALA A 134 13.88 1.38 9.60
C ALA A 134 12.84 1.13 10.69
N ILE A 135 13.22 1.42 11.93
CA ILE A 135 12.33 1.29 13.09
C ILE A 135 11.47 2.57 13.16
N PRO A 136 10.13 2.46 13.29
CA PRO A 136 9.27 3.61 13.48
C PRO A 136 9.69 4.42 14.71
N ILE A 137 9.80 5.74 14.55
CA ILE A 137 10.06 6.67 15.64
C ILE A 137 8.74 7.38 15.95
N ALA A 138 8.23 7.20 17.17
CA ALA A 138 6.95 7.77 17.58
C ALA A 138 7.05 8.56 18.89
N ARG A 139 6.25 9.63 19.01
CA ARG A 139 6.11 10.48 20.21
C ARG A 139 4.68 10.97 20.36
N TYR A 140 4.25 11.24 21.59
CA TYR A 140 2.93 11.84 21.84
C TYR A 140 2.88 13.34 21.49
N THR A 141 4.04 13.99 21.34
CA THR A 141 4.15 15.40 20.94
C THR A 141 4.87 15.53 19.60
N LEU A 142 4.85 16.72 18.99
CA LEU A 142 5.57 17.02 17.75
C LEU A 142 7.09 17.19 17.95
N ASP A 143 7.56 17.15 19.20
CA ASP A 143 8.97 17.25 19.54
C ASP A 143 9.62 15.87 19.50
N LEU A 144 10.63 15.71 18.63
CA LEU A 144 11.38 14.47 18.44
C LEU A 144 12.20 14.08 19.68
N TYR A 145 12.59 15.07 20.48
CA TYR A 145 13.38 14.90 21.69
C TYR A 145 12.54 14.62 22.94
N SER A 146 11.22 14.63 22.81
CA SER A 146 10.32 14.22 23.89
C SER A 146 10.45 12.74 24.24
N THR A 147 9.81 12.33 25.33
CA THR A 147 9.86 10.96 25.86
C THR A 147 9.52 9.93 24.78
N PRO A 148 10.43 8.98 24.49
CA PRO A 148 10.15 7.93 23.51
C PRO A 148 9.02 7.03 23.98
N ILE A 149 8.19 6.61 23.02
CA ILE A 149 7.17 5.59 23.24
C ILE A 149 7.85 4.22 23.21
N LEU A 150 7.42 3.31 24.08
CA LEU A 150 7.96 1.95 24.12
C LEU A 150 7.62 1.22 22.81
N ARG A 151 8.51 0.31 22.38
CA ARG A 151 8.33 -0.43 21.14
C ARG A 151 6.98 -1.16 21.09
N ASP A 152 6.58 -1.80 22.18
CA ASP A 152 5.36 -2.59 22.23
C ASP A 152 4.12 -1.69 22.06
N ASP A 153 4.12 -0.52 22.70
CA ASP A 153 3.06 0.49 22.53
C ASP A 153 3.01 1.02 21.08
N VAL A 154 4.16 1.22 20.43
CA VAL A 154 4.20 1.63 19.01
C VAL A 154 3.56 0.58 18.12
N LEU A 155 3.84 -0.70 18.36
CA LEU A 155 3.23 -1.81 17.61
C LEU A 155 1.71 -1.88 17.87
N GLU A 156 1.27 -1.64 19.11
CA GLU A 156 -0.16 -1.58 19.44
C GLU A 156 -0.85 -0.42 18.71
N ILE A 157 -0.24 0.77 18.70
CA ILE A 157 -0.75 1.96 18.00
C ILE A 157 -0.85 1.71 16.49
N LEU A 158 0.12 1.02 15.89
CA LEU A 158 0.17 0.78 14.44
C LEU A 158 -0.73 -0.38 13.98
N LYS A 159 -1.13 -1.31 14.85
CA LYS A 159 -1.88 -2.52 14.46
C LYS A 159 -3.11 -2.23 13.59
N LEU A 160 -3.97 -1.30 14.01
CA LEU A 160 -5.17 -0.94 13.25
C LEU A 160 -4.84 -0.10 12.00
N PRO A 161 -4.00 0.96 12.09
CA PRO A 161 -3.50 1.69 10.92
C PRO A 161 -2.89 0.80 9.84
N GLU A 162 -2.04 -0.18 10.18
CA GLU A 162 -1.38 -1.07 9.22
C GLU A 162 -2.39 -1.96 8.50
N LEU A 163 -3.28 -2.64 9.24
CA LEU A 163 -4.31 -3.48 8.63
C LEU A 163 -5.18 -2.70 7.66
N SER A 164 -5.65 -1.53 8.10
CA SER A 164 -6.49 -0.71 7.26
C SER A 164 -5.71 -0.10 6.09
N ALA A 165 -4.38 0.09 6.20
CA ALA A 165 -3.54 0.68 5.16
C ALA A 165 -3.30 -0.37 4.06
N ARG A 166 -3.04 -1.61 4.45
CA ARG A 166 -2.95 -2.76 3.55
C ARG A 166 -4.19 -2.92 2.67
N VAL A 167 -5.38 -2.85 3.27
CA VAL A 167 -6.64 -2.89 2.50
C VAL A 167 -6.73 -1.73 1.52
N ALA A 168 -6.50 -0.50 2.00
CA ALA A 168 -6.62 0.70 1.17
C ALA A 168 -5.59 0.74 0.02
N VAL A 169 -4.36 0.29 0.27
CA VAL A 169 -3.29 0.19 -0.74
C VAL A 169 -3.59 -0.92 -1.73
N GLY A 170 -4.12 -2.08 -1.29
CA GLY A 170 -4.56 -3.16 -2.17
C GLY A 170 -5.66 -2.70 -3.14
N GLU A 171 -6.73 -2.08 -2.62
CA GLU A 171 -7.81 -1.50 -3.44
C GLU A 171 -7.31 -0.42 -4.42
N MET A 172 -6.20 0.23 -4.09
CA MET A 172 -5.58 1.26 -4.90
C MET A 172 -4.71 0.63 -6.01
N ARG A 173 -3.92 -0.40 -5.68
CA ARG A 173 -3.13 -1.23 -6.61
C ARG A 173 -3.99 -1.84 -7.72
N ASP A 174 -5.13 -2.44 -7.35
CA ASP A 174 -6.08 -3.05 -8.29
C ASP A 174 -6.57 -2.09 -9.39
N LYS A 175 -6.46 -0.76 -9.19
CA LYS A 175 -6.92 0.23 -10.17
C LYS A 175 -5.88 0.57 -11.23
N TYR A 176 -4.59 0.44 -10.92
CA TYR A 176 -3.52 0.88 -11.81
C TYR A 176 -2.59 -0.26 -12.25
N GLU A 177 -2.68 -1.42 -11.61
CA GLU A 177 -1.99 -2.66 -12.01
C GLU A 177 -2.89 -3.43 -12.99
N GLU A 178 -2.52 -3.41 -14.26
CA GLU A 178 -3.15 -4.23 -15.28
C GLU A 178 -2.38 -5.55 -15.34
N TRP A 179 -3.03 -6.60 -14.87
CA TRP A 179 -2.55 -7.96 -15.08
C TRP A 179 -2.66 -8.27 -16.57
N PRO A 180 -1.62 -8.84 -17.20
CA PRO A 180 -1.76 -9.33 -18.56
C PRO A 180 -2.97 -10.27 -18.57
N GLU A 181 -3.96 -9.97 -19.43
CA GLU A 181 -5.02 -10.93 -19.72
C GLU A 181 -4.31 -12.21 -20.12
N ASP A 182 -4.59 -13.33 -19.44
CA ASP A 182 -4.01 -14.62 -19.78
C ASP A 182 -4.16 -14.79 -21.29
N GLU A 183 -3.03 -14.67 -22.01
CA GLU A 183 -3.00 -14.93 -23.44
C GLU A 183 -3.58 -16.33 -23.55
N PRO A 184 -4.71 -16.54 -24.27
CA PRO A 184 -5.46 -17.77 -24.20
C PRO A 184 -4.46 -18.87 -24.45
N GLU A 185 -4.12 -19.62 -23.39
CA GLU A 185 -3.03 -20.58 -23.43
C GLU A 185 -3.25 -21.37 -24.69
N SER A 186 -2.30 -21.32 -25.63
CA SER A 186 -2.36 -22.16 -26.80
C SER A 186 -2.40 -23.58 -26.28
N GLU A 187 -3.63 -24.08 -26.15
CA GLU A 187 -4.10 -25.25 -25.44
C GLU A 187 -3.00 -26.27 -25.16
N SER A 188 -2.22 -26.01 -24.12
CA SER A 188 -1.10 -26.85 -23.73
C SER A 188 -1.67 -27.82 -22.70
N TRP A 189 -2.44 -28.80 -23.20
CA TRP A 189 -3.09 -29.86 -22.41
C TRP A 189 -2.07 -30.85 -21.81
N TRP A 190 -0.92 -30.37 -21.31
CA TRP A 190 0.03 -31.21 -20.60
C TRP A 190 -0.52 -31.44 -19.18
N TYR A 191 -1.43 -32.41 -19.06
CA TYR A 191 -1.75 -32.99 -17.77
C TYR A 191 -0.46 -33.53 -17.14
N ARG A 192 0.07 -32.80 -16.16
CA ARG A 192 1.13 -33.31 -15.29
C ARG A 192 0.46 -34.34 -14.37
N CYS A 193 0.62 -35.63 -14.67
CA CYS A 193 0.14 -36.67 -13.76
C CYS A 193 0.74 -36.42 -12.38
N CYS A 194 -0.08 -36.40 -11.32
CA CYS A 194 0.36 -36.33 -9.93
C CYS A 194 1.30 -37.48 -9.52
N CYS A 195 1.53 -38.45 -10.42
CA CYS A 195 2.34 -39.62 -10.21
C CYS A 195 3.83 -39.50 -10.61
N ARG A 196 4.30 -38.34 -11.12
CA ARG A 196 5.71 -38.14 -11.56
C ARG A 196 6.19 -39.13 -12.65
N CYS A 197 5.27 -39.81 -13.34
CA CYS A 197 5.62 -40.69 -14.46
C CYS A 197 5.88 -39.86 -15.71
N ASP A 198 7.14 -39.46 -15.91
CA ASP A 198 7.57 -38.92 -17.19
C ASP A 198 7.41 -40.02 -18.26
N ARG A 199 6.48 -39.79 -19.19
CA ARG A 199 6.20 -40.58 -20.41
C ARG A 199 5.26 -41.78 -20.24
N LEU A 200 3.97 -41.54 -20.50
CA LEU A 200 3.13 -42.53 -21.18
C LEU A 200 2.54 -41.89 -22.43
N PRO A 201 2.78 -42.45 -23.64
CA PRO A 201 2.06 -42.07 -24.84
C PRO A 201 0.57 -42.32 -24.63
N THR A 202 -0.27 -41.50 -25.27
CA THR A 202 -1.74 -41.40 -25.19
C THR A 202 -2.53 -42.65 -25.61
N VAL A 203 -1.99 -43.86 -25.48
CA VAL A 203 -2.60 -45.10 -25.98
C VAL A 203 -3.66 -45.71 -25.06
N LEU A 204 -3.79 -45.26 -23.81
CA LEU A 204 -4.79 -45.84 -22.89
C LEU A 204 -6.21 -45.30 -23.06
N GLY A 205 -6.42 -44.21 -23.80
CA GLY A 205 -7.77 -43.68 -24.09
C GLY A 205 -8.62 -44.58 -25.00
N ARG A 206 -8.04 -45.61 -25.62
CA ARG A 206 -8.75 -46.52 -26.54
C ARG A 206 -9.15 -47.88 -25.93
N LEU A 207 -8.57 -48.27 -24.80
CA LEU A 207 -8.79 -49.60 -24.19
C LEU A 207 -9.61 -49.55 -22.91
N PHE A 208 -9.50 -48.48 -22.14
CA PHE A 208 -10.36 -48.22 -20.99
C PHE A 208 -10.99 -46.87 -21.27
N GLY A 209 -12.30 -46.85 -21.55
CA GLY A 209 -13.05 -45.63 -21.85
C GLY A 209 -12.60 -44.51 -20.92
N GLY A 210 -11.95 -43.50 -21.50
CA GLY A 210 -11.44 -42.37 -20.75
C GLY A 210 -12.59 -41.72 -19.96
N PRO A 211 -12.32 -41.04 -18.85
CA PRO A 211 -13.36 -40.40 -18.07
C PRO A 211 -14.14 -39.44 -18.97
N THR A 212 -15.39 -39.80 -19.25
CA THR A 212 -16.32 -38.94 -19.98
C THR A 212 -16.78 -37.86 -19.01
N TYR A 213 -15.97 -36.83 -18.84
CA TYR A 213 -16.47 -35.61 -18.23
C TYR A 213 -17.54 -35.06 -19.18
N ALA A 214 -18.79 -35.05 -18.70
CA ALA A 214 -19.87 -34.39 -19.40
C ALA A 214 -19.47 -32.93 -19.59
N ILE A 215 -19.48 -32.47 -20.84
CA ILE A 215 -19.34 -31.05 -21.18
C ILE A 215 -20.56 -30.37 -20.56
N VAL A 216 -20.39 -29.83 -19.34
CA VAL A 216 -21.37 -28.95 -18.74
C VAL A 216 -21.25 -27.64 -19.52
N LYS A 217 -22.24 -27.37 -20.38
CA LYS A 217 -22.36 -26.05 -21.01
C LYS A 217 -22.46 -25.04 -19.88
N ALA A 218 -21.43 -24.22 -19.72
CA ALA A 218 -21.51 -23.04 -18.89
C ALA A 218 -22.54 -22.12 -19.54
N ASP A 219 -23.68 -21.90 -18.88
CA ASP A 219 -24.68 -20.94 -19.32
C ASP A 219 -24.06 -19.53 -19.24
N ASP A 220 -23.71 -19.00 -20.42
CA ASP A 220 -23.14 -17.67 -20.65
C ASP A 220 -24.13 -16.51 -20.36
N ASP A 221 -25.30 -16.82 -19.80
CA ASP A 221 -26.39 -15.85 -19.61
C ASP A 221 -26.21 -14.96 -18.36
N ASP A 222 -25.40 -15.37 -17.38
CA ASP A 222 -25.28 -14.61 -16.12
C ASP A 222 -24.33 -13.40 -16.23
N LYS A 223 -23.37 -13.43 -17.17
CA LYS A 223 -22.51 -12.27 -17.46
C LYS A 223 -23.26 -11.13 -18.18
N LYS A 224 -24.30 -11.41 -18.97
CA LYS A 224 -25.09 -10.37 -19.65
C LYS A 224 -26.06 -9.65 -18.71
N ARG A 225 -26.57 -10.31 -17.66
CA ARG A 225 -27.45 -9.67 -16.65
C ARG A 225 -26.71 -8.64 -15.79
N ARG A 226 -25.46 -8.91 -15.39
CA ARG A 226 -24.66 -7.96 -14.59
C ARG A 226 -24.27 -6.68 -15.34
N LYS A 227 -24.08 -6.72 -16.67
CA LYS A 227 -23.76 -5.52 -17.47
C LYS A 227 -24.99 -4.62 -17.75
N LYS A 228 -26.21 -5.14 -17.75
CA LYS A 228 -27.44 -4.33 -17.97
C LYS A 228 -27.94 -3.58 -16.71
N GLY A 229 -27.57 -4.01 -15.51
CA GLY A 229 -28.02 -3.38 -14.25
C GLY A 229 -27.41 -2.01 -13.93
N ARG A 230 -26.25 -1.65 -14.51
CA ARG A 230 -25.54 -0.39 -14.18
C ARG A 230 -25.88 0.80 -15.09
N LYS A 231 -26.69 0.64 -16.14
CA LYS A 231 -27.03 1.72 -17.10
C LYS A 231 -28.36 2.43 -16.86
N GLY A 232 -29.09 2.10 -15.78
CA GLY A 232 -30.45 2.61 -15.54
C GLY A 232 -30.67 3.26 -14.17
N LYS A 233 -29.91 4.29 -13.80
CA LYS A 233 -30.28 5.17 -12.67
C LYS A 233 -29.66 6.58 -12.81
N LYS A 234 -30.05 7.29 -13.88
CA LYS A 234 -29.85 8.75 -13.99
C LYS A 234 -31.06 9.39 -14.68
N ARG A 235 -32.13 9.56 -13.91
CA ARG A 235 -33.30 10.44 -14.07
C ARG A 235 -33.81 10.57 -12.63
N GLY A 236 -33.91 11.71 -11.98
CA GLY A 236 -34.15 13.09 -12.39
C GLY A 236 -35.11 13.59 -11.30
N LYS A 237 -34.73 14.63 -10.55
CA LYS A 237 -35.70 15.41 -9.76
C LYS A 237 -35.12 16.80 -9.53
N ASP A 238 -35.55 17.68 -10.41
CA ASP A 238 -35.65 19.12 -10.20
C ASP A 238 -36.60 19.36 -9.01
N ASP A 239 -36.24 20.28 -8.13
CA ASP A 239 -37.22 21.01 -7.33
C ASP A 239 -36.68 22.42 -7.09
N ASP A 240 -37.42 23.37 -7.66
CA ASP A 240 -37.27 24.80 -7.53
C ASP A 240 -37.46 25.24 -6.08
N THR A 241 -36.62 26.16 -5.59
CA THR A 241 -37.07 27.11 -4.58
C THR A 241 -36.30 28.42 -4.75
N GLU A 242 -36.97 29.37 -5.38
CA GLU A 242 -36.65 30.80 -5.36
C GLU A 242 -36.92 31.38 -3.96
N SER A 243 -36.00 32.22 -3.48
CA SER A 243 -36.31 33.46 -2.75
C SER A 243 -35.02 34.27 -2.58
N GLU A 244 -34.93 35.38 -3.34
CA GLU A 244 -34.87 36.78 -2.83
C GLU A 244 -34.29 36.95 -1.40
N ASP A 245 -33.39 37.87 -1.06
CA ASP A 245 -32.94 39.15 -1.61
C ASP A 245 -31.88 39.73 -0.62
N SER A 246 -31.18 40.80 -1.00
CA SER A 246 -30.42 41.77 -0.16
C SER A 246 -28.87 41.76 -0.25
N ASP A 247 -28.41 42.57 -1.21
CA ASP A 247 -27.36 43.61 -1.20
C ASP A 247 -26.02 43.48 -0.44
N PRO A 248 -24.89 43.82 -1.12
CA PRO A 248 -23.59 44.11 -0.52
C PRO A 248 -23.18 45.59 -0.70
N GLU A 249 -23.15 46.37 0.37
CA GLU A 249 -22.29 47.56 0.45
C GLU A 249 -21.82 47.74 1.90
N ASN A 250 -20.50 47.64 2.13
CA ASN A 250 -19.88 48.55 3.08
C ASN A 250 -18.42 48.81 2.73
N GLU A 251 -18.12 50.10 2.65
CA GLU A 251 -16.89 50.73 2.25
C GLU A 251 -15.78 50.61 3.29
N GLU A 252 -14.56 50.53 2.76
CA GLU A 252 -13.44 51.43 3.07
C GLU A 252 -13.54 52.30 4.33
N THR A 253 -12.68 52.05 5.33
CA THR A 253 -12.19 53.12 6.21
C THR A 253 -10.71 52.92 6.54
N SER A 254 -9.89 53.71 5.85
CA SER A 254 -8.56 54.15 6.26
C SER A 254 -8.68 55.03 7.51
N LEU A 255 -7.96 54.71 8.60
CA LEU A 255 -7.50 55.72 9.56
C LEU A 255 -6.14 55.33 10.15
N LEU A 256 -5.14 56.11 9.71
CA LEU A 256 -3.92 56.44 10.43
C LEU A 256 -4.23 56.97 11.83
N ALA A 257 -3.49 56.51 12.83
CA ALA A 257 -3.11 57.34 13.97
C ALA A 257 -1.84 56.78 14.61
N ASP A 258 -0.73 57.43 14.29
CA ASP A 258 0.42 57.56 15.18
C ASP A 258 -0.04 57.99 16.58
N ARG A 259 0.64 57.47 17.61
CA ARG A 259 1.05 58.27 18.77
C ARG A 259 2.11 57.56 19.60
N ASP A 260 3.13 58.36 19.91
CA ASP A 260 4.15 58.21 20.94
C ASP A 260 3.64 57.69 22.30
#